data_AF-A0A9Q0VN35-F1
#
_entry.id   AF-A0A9Q0VN35-F1
#
_cell.length_a   1.000
_cell.length_b   1.000
_cell.length_c   1.000
_cell.angle_alpha   90.00
_cell.angle_beta   90.00
_cell.angle_gamma   90.00
#
_symmetry.space_group_name_H-M   'P 1'
#
loop_
_entity.id
_entity.type
_entity.pdbx_description
1 polymer ?
#
loop_
_entity_poly.entity_id
_entity_poly.type
_entity_poly.pdbx_seq_one_letter_code
_entity_poly.pdbx_strand_id
1 'polypeptide(L)'
;MLPSEPDLAAKGSYGSEMLYSPADVATIVRFGLDHGVRVLPEIDSPAHTGSWAVAYPDIVTCANMFWWPAESEWADRLASEPGTGQLNPLNPNTYQVLKNVIGDAVALFPEPFYHAGGDEIIPGCWKADPAIQSFLSENGTLSQLLEKFVNSTFPYIVSLNRTVVYWEDILLDANVKVDPAIVSSSEFYYLDCGHGGFVGNDSQYDPPPTSGGGGNGGSWCGPFKTWQTIYNYDIAYGLTPAETKLVLGGEVALWSEQADPTVLDVRIWPRASAMAETLWSGNRDESGKKRYAEAMDRLHEWRHRMVNKGIKAEPLQPLWCIKNPGMCNTVHPST
;
A
#
# COMPACT_ATOMS: atom_id res chain seq x y z
N MET A 1 13.19 3.28 -14.83
CA MET A 1 13.49 2.75 -16.17
C MET A 1 14.24 1.47 -15.98
N LEU A 2 13.70 0.37 -16.49
CA LEU A 2 14.27 -0.96 -16.39
C LEU A 2 14.98 -1.25 -17.73
N PRO A 3 16.31 -1.42 -17.76
CA PRO A 3 17.06 -1.59 -19.01
C PRO A 3 16.57 -2.74 -19.90
N SER A 4 16.10 -3.82 -19.29
CA SER A 4 15.61 -5.02 -19.97
C SER A 4 14.20 -4.82 -20.54
N GLU A 5 13.41 -3.91 -19.96
CA GLU A 5 12.02 -3.63 -20.33
C GLU A 5 11.74 -2.11 -20.43
N PRO A 6 12.44 -1.37 -21.31
CA PRO A 6 12.39 0.09 -21.33
C PRO A 6 11.03 0.64 -21.75
N ASP A 7 10.29 -0.13 -22.56
CA ASP A 7 8.99 0.25 -23.09
C ASP A 7 7.90 0.37 -22.01
N LEU A 8 8.01 -0.37 -20.89
CA LEU A 8 7.06 -0.28 -19.78
C LEU A 8 6.95 1.16 -19.27
N ALA A 9 8.09 1.80 -19.04
CA ALA A 9 8.13 3.17 -18.53
C ALA A 9 8.02 4.20 -19.66
N ALA A 10 8.61 3.94 -20.84
CA ALA A 10 8.51 4.86 -21.98
C ALA A 10 7.07 5.05 -22.49
N LYS A 11 6.22 4.02 -22.34
CA LYS A 11 4.82 4.05 -22.79
C LYS A 11 3.81 4.14 -21.65
N GLY A 12 4.11 3.59 -20.47
CA GLY A 12 3.19 3.51 -19.34
C GLY A 12 3.31 4.66 -18.32
N SER A 13 4.30 5.55 -18.46
CA SER A 13 4.40 6.74 -17.58
C SER A 13 3.43 7.84 -17.97
N TYR A 14 3.07 8.68 -17.00
CA TYR A 14 2.21 9.86 -17.23
C TYR A 14 2.90 10.98 -18.04
N GLY A 15 4.22 10.92 -18.22
CA GLY A 15 4.97 11.89 -19.00
C GLY A 15 6.48 11.72 -18.83
N SER A 16 7.26 12.35 -19.71
CA SER A 16 8.73 12.23 -19.73
C SER A 16 9.42 12.76 -18.46
N GLU A 17 8.76 13.60 -17.67
CA GLU A 17 9.26 14.11 -16.40
C GLU A 17 8.82 13.26 -15.18
N MET A 18 7.98 12.23 -15.40
CA MET A 18 7.43 11.37 -14.35
C MET A 18 8.04 9.97 -14.43
N LEU A 19 9.37 9.94 -14.42
CA LEU A 19 10.18 8.74 -14.59
C LEU A 19 11.29 8.72 -13.54
N TYR A 20 11.54 7.55 -12.96
CA TYR A 20 12.74 7.30 -12.15
C TYR A 20 13.78 6.57 -13.01
N SER A 21 14.89 7.22 -13.34
CA SER A 21 16.04 6.58 -13.97
C SER A 21 16.82 5.72 -12.97
N PRO A 22 17.71 4.81 -13.42
CA PRO A 22 18.64 4.12 -12.53
C PRO A 22 19.48 5.06 -11.66
N ALA A 23 19.82 6.25 -12.16
CA ALA A 23 20.56 7.25 -11.39
C ALA A 23 19.71 7.89 -10.29
N ASP A 24 18.41 8.13 -10.55
CA ASP A 24 17.47 8.63 -9.55
C ASP A 24 17.28 7.60 -8.43
N VAL A 25 17.08 6.33 -8.80
CA VAL A 25 16.98 5.23 -7.83
C VAL A 25 18.25 5.09 -7.01
N ALA A 26 19.43 5.14 -7.65
CA ALA A 26 20.71 5.10 -6.93
C ALA A 26 20.86 6.27 -5.94
N THR A 27 20.36 7.45 -6.30
CA THR A 27 20.35 8.63 -5.42
C THR A 27 19.44 8.41 -4.21
N ILE A 28 18.22 7.88 -4.42
CA ILE A 28 17.26 7.57 -3.34
C ILE A 28 17.84 6.51 -2.41
N VAL A 29 18.34 5.40 -2.96
CA VAL A 29 18.96 4.30 -2.20
C VAL A 29 20.16 4.80 -1.39
N ARG A 30 21.03 5.62 -2.00
CA ARG A 30 22.19 6.16 -1.29
C ARG A 30 21.77 7.11 -0.17
N PHE A 31 20.81 7.99 -0.44
CA PHE A 31 20.29 8.91 0.57
C PHE A 31 19.68 8.15 1.76
N GLY A 32 18.89 7.11 1.48
CA GLY A 32 18.36 6.22 2.52
C GLY A 32 19.48 5.60 3.36
N LEU A 33 20.47 5.00 2.69
CA LEU A 33 21.62 4.36 3.35
C LEU A 33 22.40 5.33 4.25
N ASP A 34 22.64 6.57 3.79
CA ASP A 34 23.32 7.61 4.58
C ASP A 34 22.56 8.02 5.85
N HIS A 35 21.28 7.66 5.95
CA HIS A 35 20.41 7.92 7.10
C HIS A 35 19.94 6.63 7.81
N GLY A 36 20.50 5.47 7.47
CA GLY A 36 20.10 4.19 8.05
C GLY A 36 18.68 3.75 7.66
N VAL A 37 18.16 4.24 6.53
CA VAL A 37 16.86 3.88 5.95
C VAL A 37 17.08 2.89 4.80
N ARG A 38 16.39 1.75 4.88
CA ARG A 38 16.34 0.74 3.81
C ARG A 38 15.28 1.14 2.79
N VAL A 39 15.57 0.95 1.51
CA VAL A 39 14.62 1.24 0.42
C VAL A 39 14.20 -0.08 -0.20
N LEU A 40 12.99 -0.54 0.15
CA LEU A 40 12.38 -1.77 -0.33
C LEU A 40 11.55 -1.46 -1.58
N PRO A 41 11.89 -2.03 -2.76
CA PRO A 41 11.05 -1.90 -3.92
C PRO A 41 9.83 -2.82 -3.83
N GLU A 42 8.72 -2.32 -4.34
CA GLU A 42 7.54 -3.10 -4.68
C GLU A 42 7.28 -3.03 -6.19
N ILE A 43 7.09 -4.20 -6.80
CA ILE A 43 6.46 -4.32 -8.11
C ILE A 43 5.29 -5.25 -7.93
N ASP A 44 4.11 -4.66 -7.80
CA ASP A 44 2.90 -5.40 -7.53
C ASP A 44 2.40 -6.17 -8.76
N SER A 45 2.12 -7.46 -8.54
CA SER A 45 1.70 -8.41 -9.55
C SER A 45 1.08 -9.66 -8.91
N PRO A 46 0.13 -10.36 -9.56
CA PRO A 46 -0.31 -10.18 -10.93
C PRO A 46 -1.38 -9.11 -11.12
N ALA A 47 -1.98 -8.57 -10.04
CA ALA A 47 -2.92 -7.46 -10.14
C ALA A 47 -2.22 -6.14 -10.50
N HIS A 48 -2.94 -5.03 -10.49
CA HIS A 48 -2.37 -3.66 -10.58
C HIS A 48 -1.37 -3.43 -11.73
N THR A 49 -1.59 -4.07 -12.88
CA THR A 49 -0.66 -4.08 -14.02
C THR A 49 -1.26 -3.49 -15.30
N GLY A 50 -2.35 -2.71 -15.19
CA GLY A 50 -3.03 -2.10 -16.34
C GLY A 50 -2.12 -1.26 -17.24
N SER A 51 -1.18 -0.51 -16.68
CA SER A 51 -0.23 0.31 -17.45
C SER A 51 0.72 -0.52 -18.32
N TRP A 52 0.95 -1.80 -17.99
CA TRP A 52 1.83 -2.68 -18.76
C TRP A 52 1.25 -3.01 -20.13
N ALA A 53 -0.08 -2.96 -20.27
CA ALA A 53 -0.78 -3.27 -21.52
C ALA A 53 -0.41 -2.33 -22.68
N VAL A 54 0.12 -1.14 -22.37
CA VAL A 54 0.58 -0.20 -23.41
C VAL A 54 1.87 -0.69 -24.09
N ALA A 55 2.73 -1.38 -23.34
CA ALA A 55 3.97 -1.99 -23.87
C ALA A 55 3.75 -3.44 -24.32
N TYR A 56 3.01 -4.21 -23.52
CA TYR A 56 2.78 -5.64 -23.69
C TYR A 56 1.28 -5.97 -23.58
N PRO A 57 0.47 -5.62 -24.61
CA PRO A 57 -0.98 -5.84 -24.55
C PRO A 57 -1.36 -7.32 -24.39
N ASP A 58 -0.56 -8.23 -24.94
CA ASP A 58 -0.87 -9.67 -24.95
C ASP A 58 -0.71 -10.37 -23.60
N ILE A 59 -0.02 -9.74 -22.63
CA ILE A 59 0.24 -10.36 -21.32
C ILE A 59 -0.70 -9.83 -20.23
N VAL A 60 -1.56 -8.84 -20.51
CA VAL A 60 -2.45 -8.21 -19.54
C VAL A 60 -3.90 -8.48 -19.91
N THR A 61 -4.65 -9.10 -19.00
CA THR A 61 -6.08 -9.34 -19.13
C THR A 61 -6.87 -8.10 -18.72
N CYS A 62 -8.06 -7.92 -19.30
CA CYS A 62 -9.03 -6.86 -18.97
C CYS A 62 -8.53 -5.40 -19.03
N ALA A 63 -7.35 -5.14 -19.58
CA ALA A 63 -6.81 -3.78 -19.67
C ALA A 63 -7.73 -2.84 -20.45
N ASN A 64 -7.81 -1.58 -20.00
CA ASN A 64 -8.63 -0.52 -20.59
C ASN A 64 -10.14 -0.80 -20.63
N MET A 65 -10.61 -1.80 -19.88
CA MET A 65 -12.04 -2.03 -19.67
C MET A 65 -12.57 -1.13 -18.56
N PHE A 66 -13.88 -0.89 -18.53
CA PHE A 66 -14.49 -0.19 -17.42
C PHE A 66 -14.50 -1.08 -16.18
N TRP A 67 -13.94 -0.58 -15.07
CA TRP A 67 -13.63 -1.34 -13.86
C TRP A 67 -14.82 -2.01 -13.18
N TRP A 68 -16.00 -1.36 -13.20
CA TRP A 68 -17.22 -1.91 -12.64
C TRP A 68 -18.43 -1.58 -13.52
N PRO A 69 -18.73 -2.38 -14.56
CA PRO A 69 -19.82 -2.13 -15.50
C PRO A 69 -21.16 -1.93 -14.80
N ALA A 70 -21.97 -1.00 -15.32
CA ALA A 70 -23.34 -0.84 -14.88
C ALA A 70 -24.07 -2.19 -14.98
N GLU A 71 -24.91 -2.49 -13.99
CA GLU A 71 -25.66 -3.75 -13.88
C GLU A 71 -24.83 -5.00 -13.49
N SER A 72 -23.52 -4.87 -13.25
CA SER A 72 -22.70 -5.96 -12.68
C SER A 72 -22.70 -5.92 -11.14
N GLU A 73 -22.83 -7.10 -10.52
CA GLU A 73 -22.63 -7.25 -9.08
C GLU A 73 -21.17 -6.94 -8.71
N TRP A 74 -20.91 -6.48 -7.49
CA TRP A 74 -19.53 -6.18 -7.03
C TRP A 74 -18.58 -7.39 -7.15
N ALA A 75 -19.13 -8.61 -7.05
CA ALA A 75 -18.39 -9.85 -7.21
C ALA A 75 -17.90 -10.09 -8.66
N ASP A 76 -18.53 -9.45 -9.64
CA ASP A 76 -18.24 -9.59 -11.08
C ASP A 76 -17.47 -8.38 -11.65
N ARG A 77 -17.06 -7.43 -10.79
CA ARG A 77 -16.21 -6.31 -11.18
C ARG A 77 -14.90 -6.79 -11.81
N LEU A 78 -14.26 -5.91 -12.57
CA LEU A 78 -12.97 -6.17 -13.21
C LEU A 78 -11.79 -5.63 -12.42
N ALA A 79 -12.00 -4.65 -11.54
CA ALA A 79 -11.02 -4.14 -10.59
C ALA A 79 -11.74 -3.53 -9.38
N SER A 80 -11.05 -3.33 -8.25
CA SER A 80 -11.57 -2.55 -7.11
C SER A 80 -11.59 -1.04 -7.38
N GLU A 81 -10.88 -0.58 -8.42
CA GLU A 81 -10.76 0.82 -8.81
C GLU A 81 -10.53 1.01 -10.34
N PRO A 82 -10.69 2.23 -10.89
CA PRO A 82 -10.37 2.51 -12.29
C PRO A 82 -8.91 2.23 -12.67
N GLY A 83 -8.67 1.79 -13.90
CA GLY A 83 -7.33 1.42 -14.39
C GLY A 83 -7.10 -0.09 -14.43
N THR A 84 -8.11 -0.83 -14.91
CA THR A 84 -8.11 -2.30 -14.93
C THR A 84 -6.87 -2.89 -15.60
N GLY A 85 -6.42 -4.03 -15.09
CA GLY A 85 -5.46 -4.89 -15.76
C GLY A 85 -4.76 -5.83 -14.79
N GLN A 86 -4.69 -7.11 -15.16
CA GLN A 86 -3.95 -8.13 -14.42
C GLN A 86 -3.13 -8.98 -15.38
N LEU A 87 -1.92 -9.38 -14.98
CA LEU A 87 -1.10 -10.28 -15.79
C LEU A 87 -1.82 -11.61 -16.04
N ASN A 88 -1.70 -12.12 -17.27
CA ASN A 88 -2.24 -13.42 -17.67
C ASN A 88 -1.27 -14.55 -17.29
N PRO A 89 -1.60 -15.42 -16.31
CA PRO A 89 -0.69 -16.49 -15.88
C PRO A 89 -0.55 -17.64 -16.89
N LEU A 90 -1.43 -17.73 -17.89
CA LEU A 90 -1.35 -18.74 -18.95
C LEU A 90 -0.42 -18.33 -20.11
N ASN A 91 -0.16 -17.03 -20.28
CA ASN A 91 0.75 -16.55 -21.33
C ASN A 91 2.22 -16.72 -20.88
N PRO A 92 3.05 -17.53 -21.60
CA PRO A 92 4.45 -17.70 -21.23
C PRO A 92 5.28 -16.41 -21.27
N ASN A 93 4.91 -15.45 -22.15
CA ASN A 93 5.61 -14.18 -22.27
C ASN A 93 5.47 -13.31 -21.00
N THR A 94 4.39 -13.48 -20.24
CA THR A 94 4.20 -12.85 -18.91
C THR A 94 5.42 -13.07 -18.03
N TYR A 95 5.92 -14.32 -17.97
CA TYR A 95 7.04 -14.68 -17.11
C TYR A 95 8.38 -14.22 -17.67
N GLN A 96 8.52 -14.05 -18.97
CA GLN A 96 9.74 -13.50 -19.56
C GLN A 96 9.89 -12.04 -19.18
N VAL A 97 8.86 -11.23 -19.42
CA VAL A 97 8.84 -9.80 -19.08
C VAL A 97 8.97 -9.61 -17.57
N LEU A 98 8.19 -10.32 -16.77
CA LEU A 98 8.21 -10.16 -15.31
C LEU A 98 9.56 -10.55 -14.70
N LYS A 99 10.25 -11.58 -15.20
CA LYS A 99 11.58 -11.96 -14.72
C LYS A 99 12.65 -10.93 -15.08
N ASN A 100 12.53 -10.27 -16.23
CA ASN A 100 13.37 -9.16 -16.61
C ASN A 100 13.14 -7.96 -15.67
N VAL A 101 11.88 -7.62 -15.38
CA VAL A 101 11.51 -6.56 -14.43
C VAL A 101 12.07 -6.84 -13.03
N ILE A 102 11.84 -8.04 -12.50
CA ILE A 102 12.36 -8.46 -11.19
C ILE A 102 13.89 -8.39 -11.19
N GLY A 103 14.55 -8.89 -12.23
CA GLY A 103 16.01 -8.89 -12.33
C GLY A 103 16.61 -7.48 -12.30
N ASP A 104 16.04 -6.56 -13.08
CA ASP A 104 16.46 -5.17 -13.11
C ASP A 104 16.19 -4.46 -11.77
N ALA A 105 15.01 -4.67 -11.17
CA ALA A 105 14.68 -4.10 -9.86
C ALA A 105 15.65 -4.60 -8.78
N VAL A 106 15.88 -5.91 -8.68
CA VAL A 106 16.83 -6.51 -7.74
C VAL A 106 18.26 -5.99 -7.91
N ALA A 107 18.67 -5.63 -9.13
CA ALA A 107 19.98 -5.03 -9.40
C ALA A 107 20.07 -3.57 -8.95
N LEU A 108 18.96 -2.82 -8.99
CA LEU A 108 18.90 -1.41 -8.58
C LEU A 108 18.80 -1.24 -7.06
N PHE A 109 18.16 -2.20 -6.38
CA PHE A 109 17.93 -2.14 -4.94
C PHE A 109 18.77 -3.19 -4.19
N PRO A 110 19.73 -2.77 -3.34
CA PRO A 110 20.56 -3.68 -2.56
C PRO A 110 19.81 -4.33 -1.38
N GLU A 111 18.52 -4.04 -1.25
CA GLU A 111 17.64 -4.52 -0.19
C GLU A 111 17.46 -6.06 -0.27
N PRO A 112 17.68 -6.80 0.85
CA PRO A 112 17.43 -8.25 0.90
C PRO A 112 15.98 -8.68 0.67
N PHE A 113 15.00 -7.83 1.03
CA PHE A 113 13.60 -8.08 0.74
C PHE A 113 13.23 -7.61 -0.67
N TYR A 114 12.23 -8.25 -1.26
CA TYR A 114 11.59 -7.81 -2.50
C TYR A 114 10.08 -7.93 -2.34
N HIS A 115 9.34 -6.83 -2.45
CA HIS A 115 7.89 -6.87 -2.36
C HIS A 115 7.31 -7.20 -3.74
N ALA A 116 6.63 -8.34 -3.83
CA ALA A 116 6.00 -8.84 -5.05
C ALA A 116 4.51 -8.48 -5.16
N GLY A 117 3.97 -7.74 -4.17
CA GLY A 117 2.59 -7.30 -4.10
C GLY A 117 1.63 -8.47 -3.90
N GLY A 118 0.69 -8.65 -4.82
CA GLY A 118 -0.23 -9.80 -4.84
C GLY A 118 -1.55 -9.56 -4.11
N ASP A 119 -1.94 -8.31 -3.93
CA ASP A 119 -3.25 -7.90 -3.46
C ASP A 119 -4.30 -7.91 -4.58
N GLU A 120 -5.57 -7.92 -4.17
CA GLU A 120 -6.72 -7.62 -5.03
C GLU A 120 -6.77 -8.34 -6.39
N ILE A 121 -6.46 -9.63 -6.40
CA ILE A 121 -6.55 -10.46 -7.61
C ILE A 121 -8.03 -10.70 -7.93
N ILE A 122 -8.59 -9.90 -8.84
CA ILE A 122 -10.01 -9.88 -9.16
C ILE A 122 -10.38 -10.98 -10.16
N PRO A 123 -11.27 -11.93 -9.79
CA PRO A 123 -11.72 -13.00 -10.67
C PRO A 123 -12.33 -12.53 -12.00
N GLY A 124 -13.08 -11.42 -11.97
CA GLY A 124 -13.74 -10.87 -13.15
C GLY A 124 -12.74 -10.49 -14.25
N CYS A 125 -11.59 -9.92 -13.90
CA CYS A 125 -10.55 -9.56 -14.86
C CYS A 125 -10.00 -10.78 -15.62
N TRP A 126 -9.61 -11.82 -14.89
CA TRP A 126 -9.13 -13.06 -15.50
C TRP A 126 -10.22 -13.78 -16.31
N LYS A 127 -11.47 -13.79 -15.82
CA LYS A 127 -12.60 -14.38 -16.55
C LYS A 127 -12.95 -13.62 -17.84
N ALA A 128 -12.45 -12.40 -18.05
CA ALA A 128 -12.63 -11.69 -19.31
C ALA A 128 -11.67 -12.16 -20.42
N ASP A 129 -10.60 -12.90 -20.09
CA ASP A 129 -9.62 -13.40 -21.05
C ASP A 129 -10.07 -14.72 -21.71
N PRO A 130 -10.10 -14.82 -23.06
CA PRO A 130 -10.58 -16.02 -23.75
C PRO A 130 -9.76 -17.29 -23.46
N ALA A 131 -8.44 -17.18 -23.27
CA ALA A 131 -7.60 -18.34 -22.97
C ALA A 131 -7.87 -18.85 -21.55
N ILE A 132 -8.07 -17.93 -20.60
CA ILE A 132 -8.47 -18.28 -19.23
C ILE A 132 -9.89 -18.87 -19.21
N GLN A 133 -10.84 -18.32 -19.96
CA GLN A 133 -12.18 -18.93 -20.10
C GLN A 133 -12.11 -20.37 -20.60
N SER A 134 -11.28 -20.63 -21.62
CA SER A 134 -11.06 -21.98 -22.14
C SER A 134 -10.48 -22.90 -21.06
N PHE A 135 -9.43 -22.45 -20.35
CA PHE A 135 -8.82 -23.19 -19.25
C PHE A 135 -9.82 -23.55 -18.14
N LEU A 136 -10.68 -22.60 -17.74
CA LEU A 136 -11.73 -22.84 -16.74
C LEU A 136 -12.81 -23.80 -17.24
N SER A 137 -13.15 -23.77 -18.53
CA SER A 137 -14.11 -24.71 -19.13
C SER A 137 -13.59 -26.15 -19.18
N GLU A 138 -12.27 -26.33 -19.15
CA GLU A 138 -11.57 -27.62 -19.14
C GLU A 138 -11.21 -28.09 -17.72
N ASN A 139 -12.01 -27.69 -16.70
CA ASN A 139 -11.82 -27.98 -15.28
C ASN A 139 -10.61 -27.30 -14.62
N GLY A 140 -10.01 -26.31 -15.26
CA GLY A 140 -9.04 -25.42 -14.60
C GLY A 140 -9.70 -24.56 -13.53
N THR A 141 -8.92 -24.07 -12.56
CA THR A 141 -9.41 -23.18 -11.49
C THR A 141 -8.60 -21.89 -11.39
N LEU A 142 -9.20 -20.82 -10.85
CA LEU A 142 -8.47 -19.57 -10.61
C LEU A 142 -7.32 -19.76 -9.60
N SER A 143 -7.52 -20.62 -8.60
CA SER A 143 -6.45 -20.99 -7.66
C SER A 143 -5.27 -21.66 -8.36
N GLN A 144 -5.49 -22.49 -9.39
CA GLN A 144 -4.41 -23.06 -10.18
C GLN A 144 -3.66 -22.00 -11.01
N LEU A 145 -4.36 -20.96 -11.48
CA LEU A 145 -3.71 -19.84 -12.17
C LEU A 145 -2.81 -19.05 -11.21
N LEU A 146 -3.31 -18.76 -10.01
CA LEU A 146 -2.55 -18.08 -8.98
C LEU A 146 -1.35 -18.92 -8.52
N GLU A 147 -1.56 -20.20 -8.25
CA GLU A 147 -0.48 -21.15 -7.91
C GLU A 147 0.58 -21.19 -9.02
N LYS A 148 0.17 -21.24 -10.28
CA LYS A 148 1.08 -21.20 -11.43
C LYS A 148 1.91 -19.92 -11.45
N PHE A 149 1.29 -18.77 -11.18
CA PHE A 149 1.96 -17.48 -11.12
C PHE A 149 3.02 -17.44 -10.02
N VAL A 150 2.64 -17.82 -8.79
CA VAL A 150 3.53 -17.84 -7.62
C VAL A 150 4.67 -18.85 -7.82
N ASN A 151 4.39 -20.07 -8.26
CA ASN A 151 5.41 -21.10 -8.52
C ASN A 151 6.40 -20.72 -9.63
N SER A 152 6.06 -19.76 -10.48
CA SER A 152 6.94 -19.28 -11.55
C SER A 152 7.83 -18.10 -11.14
N THR A 153 7.38 -17.31 -10.16
CA THR A 153 8.01 -16.05 -9.73
C THR A 153 8.77 -16.21 -8.41
N PHE A 154 8.18 -16.84 -7.40
CA PHE A 154 8.77 -17.01 -6.08
C PHE A 154 10.14 -17.71 -6.13
N PRO A 155 10.32 -18.88 -6.79
CA PRO A 155 11.63 -19.53 -6.84
C PRO A 155 12.68 -18.70 -7.57
N TYR A 156 12.27 -17.90 -8.55
CA TYR A 156 13.18 -17.01 -9.27
C TYR A 156 13.69 -15.89 -8.36
N ILE A 157 12.79 -15.21 -7.62
CA ILE A 157 13.19 -14.16 -6.67
C ILE A 157 14.13 -14.73 -5.59
N VAL A 158 13.81 -15.91 -5.05
CA VAL A 158 14.68 -16.62 -4.09
C VAL A 158 16.04 -16.96 -4.71
N SER A 159 16.10 -17.36 -5.98
CA SER A 159 17.36 -17.64 -6.68
C SER A 159 18.26 -16.42 -6.83
N LEU A 160 17.69 -15.21 -6.74
CA LEU A 160 18.42 -13.94 -6.72
C LEU A 160 18.87 -13.53 -5.30
N ASN A 161 18.78 -14.44 -4.33
CA ASN A 161 19.13 -14.23 -2.92
C ASN A 161 18.31 -13.09 -2.29
N ARG A 162 16.99 -13.16 -2.48
CA ARG A 162 16.01 -12.24 -1.91
C ARG A 162 14.95 -12.99 -1.10
N THR A 163 14.46 -12.36 -0.04
CA THR A 163 13.28 -12.79 0.69
C THR A 163 12.06 -12.10 0.11
N VAL A 164 11.11 -12.87 -0.41
CA VAL A 164 9.90 -12.33 -1.05
C VAL A 164 8.91 -11.89 0.00
N VAL A 165 8.29 -10.73 -0.20
CA VAL A 165 7.21 -10.21 0.64
C VAL A 165 5.97 -10.04 -0.24
N TYR A 166 4.80 -10.37 0.29
CA TYR A 166 3.50 -10.21 -0.39
C TYR A 166 2.50 -9.48 0.51
N TRP A 167 1.45 -8.89 -0.08
CA TRP A 167 0.24 -8.53 0.64
C TRP A 167 -0.51 -9.77 1.14
N GLU A 168 -1.29 -9.63 2.20
CA GLU A 168 -1.95 -10.76 2.87
C GLU A 168 -2.98 -11.51 2.00
N ASP A 169 -3.56 -10.87 0.99
CA ASP A 169 -4.52 -11.46 0.05
C ASP A 169 -4.03 -12.76 -0.57
N ILE A 170 -2.73 -12.86 -0.86
CA ILE A 170 -2.12 -14.05 -1.43
C ILE A 170 -2.30 -15.29 -0.53
N LEU A 171 -2.43 -15.07 0.78
CA LEU A 171 -2.59 -16.13 1.80
C LEU A 171 -4.04 -16.61 1.91
N LEU A 172 -5.01 -15.89 1.34
CA LEU A 172 -6.42 -16.28 1.33
C LEU A 172 -6.67 -17.48 0.40
N ASP A 173 -5.78 -17.74 -0.56
CA ASP A 173 -5.84 -18.94 -1.38
C ASP A 173 -5.22 -20.15 -0.65
N ALA A 174 -6.02 -21.19 -0.45
CA ALA A 174 -5.61 -22.38 0.28
C ALA A 174 -4.45 -23.14 -0.40
N ASN A 175 -4.25 -23.00 -1.71
CA ASN A 175 -3.19 -23.68 -2.47
C ASN A 175 -1.87 -22.90 -2.46
N VAL A 176 -1.90 -21.60 -2.14
CA VAL A 176 -0.69 -20.79 -2.06
C VAL A 176 -0.11 -20.85 -0.64
N LYS A 177 1.21 -21.02 -0.56
CA LYS A 177 1.96 -21.05 0.70
C LYS A 177 3.23 -20.22 0.52
N VAL A 178 3.20 -19.01 1.05
CA VAL A 178 4.32 -18.04 1.02
C VAL A 178 4.51 -17.43 2.41
N ASP A 179 5.73 -17.00 2.70
CA ASP A 179 6.16 -16.36 3.94
C ASP A 179 7.45 -15.58 3.62
N PRO A 180 7.63 -14.31 4.03
CA PRO A 180 6.71 -13.42 4.80
C PRO A 180 5.64 -12.67 3.99
N ALA A 181 4.64 -12.14 4.71
CA ALA A 181 3.60 -11.25 4.17
C ALA A 181 3.43 -9.98 5.03
N ILE A 182 3.03 -8.88 4.40
CA ILE A 182 2.56 -7.67 5.07
C ILE A 182 1.08 -7.81 5.35
N VAL A 183 0.74 -7.78 6.64
CA VAL A 183 -0.64 -7.56 7.11
C VAL A 183 -0.74 -6.09 7.46
N SER A 184 -1.56 -5.34 6.70
CA SER A 184 -1.71 -3.90 6.91
C SER A 184 -3.17 -3.53 7.15
N SER A 185 -3.44 -3.07 8.36
CA SER A 185 -4.79 -2.72 8.74
C SER A 185 -5.14 -1.31 8.28
N SER A 186 -6.01 -1.23 7.29
CA SER A 186 -6.58 0.04 6.81
C SER A 186 -7.33 0.82 7.89
N GLU A 187 -7.77 0.16 8.97
CA GLU A 187 -8.39 0.79 10.14
C GLU A 187 -7.43 1.68 10.93
N PHE A 188 -6.12 1.44 10.83
CA PHE A 188 -5.11 2.14 11.65
C PHE A 188 -4.02 2.82 10.84
N TYR A 189 -3.49 2.17 9.80
CA TYR A 189 -2.20 2.55 9.21
C TYR A 189 -2.26 3.17 7.82
N TYR A 190 -3.45 3.35 7.23
CA TYR A 190 -3.59 3.97 5.92
C TYR A 190 -3.77 5.49 6.08
N LEU A 191 -2.83 6.25 5.53
CA LEU A 191 -2.71 7.69 5.72
C LEU A 191 -3.56 8.52 4.75
N ASP A 192 -3.99 7.93 3.64
CA ASP A 192 -4.87 8.50 2.61
C ASP A 192 -6.37 8.48 3.00
N CYS A 193 -6.75 7.66 4.00
CA CYS A 193 -8.13 7.52 4.42
C CYS A 193 -8.76 8.83 4.91
N GLY A 194 -10.07 8.97 4.67
CA GLY A 194 -10.87 10.08 5.19
C GLY A 194 -10.72 11.40 4.44
N HIS A 195 -10.11 11.38 3.26
CA HIS A 195 -10.02 12.55 2.35
C HIS A 195 -11.07 12.56 1.25
N GLY A 196 -12.05 11.66 1.34
CA GLY A 196 -13.15 11.50 0.39
C GLY A 196 -12.83 10.54 -0.76
N GLY A 197 -13.83 10.23 -1.57
CA GLY A 197 -13.67 9.42 -2.78
C GLY A 197 -13.06 10.20 -3.93
N PHE A 198 -12.24 9.53 -4.74
CA PHE A 198 -11.59 10.12 -5.93
C PHE A 198 -12.32 9.83 -7.25
N VAL A 199 -13.31 8.93 -7.23
CA VAL A 199 -14.12 8.59 -8.40
C VAL A 199 -15.06 9.75 -8.76
N GLY A 200 -15.24 9.98 -10.05
CA GLY A 200 -16.16 10.98 -10.59
C GLY A 200 -17.53 10.39 -10.94
N ASN A 201 -18.54 11.25 -11.12
CA ASN A 201 -19.92 10.86 -11.47
C ASN A 201 -20.51 9.79 -10.52
N ASP A 202 -20.50 10.11 -9.23
CA ASP A 202 -20.88 9.20 -8.15
C ASP A 202 -22.21 9.64 -7.54
N SER A 203 -23.25 8.83 -7.72
CA SER A 203 -24.62 9.11 -7.28
C SER A 203 -24.79 9.11 -5.77
N GLN A 204 -23.79 8.63 -5.01
CA GLN A 204 -23.82 8.76 -3.54
C GLN A 204 -23.86 10.22 -3.09
N TYR A 205 -23.48 11.17 -3.96
CA TYR A 205 -23.51 12.61 -3.70
C TYR A 205 -24.79 13.30 -4.21
N ASP A 206 -25.73 12.57 -4.82
CA ASP A 206 -27.03 13.13 -5.24
C ASP A 206 -27.89 13.63 -4.06
N PRO A 207 -27.91 12.97 -2.88
CA PRO A 207 -28.69 13.43 -1.73
C PRO A 207 -28.13 14.73 -1.12
N PRO A 208 -28.99 15.63 -0.59
CA PRO A 208 -28.54 16.87 0.05
C PRO A 208 -27.75 16.60 1.35
N PRO A 209 -26.76 17.45 1.71
CA PRO A 209 -25.87 17.24 2.85
C PRO A 209 -26.57 17.11 4.21
N THR A 210 -27.80 17.63 4.33
CA THR A 210 -28.60 17.63 5.56
C THR A 210 -29.31 16.30 5.82
N SER A 211 -29.15 15.29 4.95
CA SER A 211 -29.81 13.99 5.07
C SER A 211 -29.21 13.05 6.14
N GLY A 212 -28.20 13.50 6.90
CA GLY A 212 -27.84 12.89 8.19
C GLY A 212 -27.12 11.54 8.12
N GLY A 213 -26.78 11.03 6.93
CA GLY A 213 -25.93 9.85 6.78
C GLY A 213 -24.46 10.24 6.90
N GLY A 214 -23.88 10.10 8.09
CA GLY A 214 -22.43 10.21 8.32
C GLY A 214 -21.66 9.07 7.66
N GLY A 215 -21.64 9.01 6.33
CA GLY A 215 -20.81 8.11 5.56
C GLY A 215 -19.35 8.58 5.51
N ASN A 216 -18.47 7.74 4.96
CA ASN A 216 -17.04 8.04 4.85
C ASN A 216 -16.68 9.05 3.73
N GLY A 217 -17.68 9.75 3.19
CA GLY A 217 -17.50 10.70 2.08
C GLY A 217 -16.88 10.08 0.83
N GLY A 218 -17.15 8.80 0.57
CA GLY A 218 -16.58 8.05 -0.56
C GLY A 218 -15.19 7.45 -0.32
N SER A 219 -14.55 7.72 0.81
CA SER A 219 -13.29 7.04 1.17
C SER A 219 -13.61 5.65 1.74
N TRP A 220 -13.21 4.58 1.05
CA TRP A 220 -13.54 3.20 1.44
C TRP A 220 -13.02 2.87 2.86
N CYS A 221 -11.84 3.37 3.20
CA CYS A 221 -11.18 3.15 4.50
C CYS A 221 -11.39 4.31 5.48
N GLY A 222 -12.34 5.22 5.24
CA GLY A 222 -12.68 6.28 6.18
C GLY A 222 -13.09 5.74 7.57
N PRO A 223 -12.98 6.53 8.65
CA PRO A 223 -12.61 7.95 8.68
C PRO A 223 -11.09 8.18 8.61
N PHE A 224 -10.66 9.45 8.66
CA PHE A 224 -9.26 9.86 8.76
C PHE A 224 -8.58 9.24 9.99
N LYS A 225 -7.37 8.69 9.78
CA LYS A 225 -6.60 8.05 10.86
C LYS A 225 -5.78 9.12 11.56
N THR A 226 -6.22 9.49 12.76
CA THR A 226 -5.51 10.44 13.61
C THR A 226 -4.20 9.84 14.14
N TRP A 227 -3.26 10.70 14.59
CA TRP A 227 -2.04 10.20 15.23
C TRP A 227 -2.37 9.37 16.48
N GLN A 228 -3.45 9.68 17.21
CA GLN A 228 -3.91 8.90 18.36
C GLN A 228 -4.38 7.51 17.95
N THR A 229 -5.10 7.39 16.83
CA THR A 229 -5.55 6.11 16.28
C THR A 229 -4.35 5.21 15.99
N ILE A 230 -3.35 5.75 15.29
CA ILE A 230 -2.09 5.07 14.97
C ILE A 230 -1.33 4.70 16.25
N TYR A 231 -1.12 5.67 17.15
CA TYR A 231 -0.35 5.46 18.38
C TYR A 231 -0.99 4.43 19.33
N ASN A 232 -2.31 4.37 19.36
CA ASN A 232 -3.04 3.47 20.24
C ASN A 232 -3.13 2.05 19.70
N TYR A 233 -2.87 1.80 18.42
CA TYR A 233 -2.91 0.45 17.90
C TYR A 233 -1.79 -0.39 18.51
N ASP A 234 -2.14 -1.61 18.90
CA ASP A 234 -1.22 -2.61 19.41
C ASP A 234 -1.18 -3.70 18.34
N ILE A 235 -0.11 -3.72 17.55
CA ILE A 235 0.05 -4.62 16.41
C ILE A 235 0.04 -6.10 16.82
N ALA A 236 0.29 -6.39 18.10
CA ALA A 236 0.24 -7.74 18.66
C ALA A 236 -1.10 -8.07 19.33
N TYR A 237 -2.10 -7.18 19.25
CA TYR A 237 -3.39 -7.40 19.89
C TYR A 237 -4.08 -8.65 19.35
N GLY A 238 -4.50 -9.53 20.25
CA GLY A 238 -5.17 -10.79 19.91
C GLY A 238 -4.23 -11.94 19.53
N LEU A 239 -2.92 -11.68 19.44
CA LEU A 239 -1.92 -12.72 19.15
C LEU A 239 -1.48 -13.45 20.42
N THR A 240 -1.17 -14.73 20.29
CA THR A 240 -0.48 -15.51 21.30
C THR A 240 1.00 -15.09 21.41
N PRO A 241 1.69 -15.38 22.53
CA PRO A 241 3.12 -15.08 22.66
C PRO A 241 4.03 -15.72 21.61
N ALA A 242 3.59 -16.82 20.97
CA ALA A 242 4.32 -17.45 19.88
C ALA A 242 4.12 -16.67 18.57
N GLU A 243 2.88 -16.26 18.27
CA GLU A 243 2.54 -15.47 17.08
C GLU A 243 3.14 -14.06 17.16
N THR A 244 3.16 -13.43 18.33
CA THR A 244 3.80 -12.11 18.52
C THR A 244 5.27 -12.11 18.07
N LYS A 245 5.98 -13.22 18.20
CA LYS A 245 7.38 -13.34 17.76
C LYS A 245 7.55 -13.39 16.25
N LEU A 246 6.47 -13.61 15.50
CA LEU A 246 6.45 -13.59 14.04
C LEU A 246 6.26 -12.17 13.49
N VAL A 247 5.80 -11.22 14.31
CA VAL A 247 5.65 -9.82 13.91
C VAL A 247 7.02 -9.15 13.82
N LEU A 248 7.45 -8.83 12.58
CA LEU A 248 8.74 -8.17 12.33
C LEU A 248 8.72 -6.66 12.59
N GLY A 249 7.55 -6.04 12.45
CA GLY A 249 7.37 -4.59 12.51
C GLY A 249 6.02 -4.18 11.92
N GLY A 250 5.89 -2.93 11.51
CA GLY A 250 4.70 -2.40 10.85
C GLY A 250 5.04 -1.26 9.89
N GLU A 251 4.12 -0.98 8.98
CA GLU A 251 4.24 0.07 7.97
C GLU A 251 2.96 0.91 7.94
N VAL A 252 3.11 2.22 7.77
CA VAL A 252 2.00 3.10 7.40
C VAL A 252 2.01 3.25 5.88
N ALA A 253 0.87 2.98 5.25
CA ALA A 253 0.71 3.14 3.81
C ALA A 253 0.17 4.54 3.50
N LEU A 254 0.70 5.17 2.46
CA LEU A 254 0.07 6.34 1.84
C LEU A 254 -0.24 5.95 0.39
N TRP A 255 -1.45 5.46 0.15
CA TRP A 255 -1.96 5.29 -1.20
C TRP A 255 -2.11 6.66 -1.87
N SER A 256 -1.93 6.71 -3.19
CA SER A 256 -1.60 7.94 -3.91
C SER A 256 -2.62 8.34 -4.99
N GLU A 257 -3.84 7.82 -4.94
CA GLU A 257 -4.96 8.23 -5.79
C GLU A 257 -5.26 9.73 -5.62
N GLN A 258 -5.05 10.26 -4.41
CA GLN A 258 -5.18 11.68 -4.07
C GLN A 258 -3.93 12.21 -3.34
N ALA A 259 -2.75 11.67 -3.66
CA ALA A 259 -1.49 12.16 -3.11
C ALA A 259 -0.43 12.34 -4.21
N ASP A 260 0.24 13.49 -4.16
CA ASP A 260 1.33 13.85 -5.04
C ASP A 260 2.34 14.72 -4.24
N PRO A 261 3.41 15.28 -4.85
CA PRO A 261 4.36 16.14 -4.15
C PRO A 261 3.75 17.35 -3.43
N THR A 262 2.53 17.77 -3.76
CA THR A 262 1.87 18.91 -3.10
C THR A 262 1.39 18.57 -1.69
N VAL A 263 1.02 17.30 -1.44
CA VAL A 263 0.46 16.85 -0.16
C VAL A 263 1.27 15.77 0.56
N LEU A 264 2.31 15.22 -0.07
CA LEU A 264 3.14 14.15 0.49
C LEU A 264 3.54 14.38 1.96
N ASP A 265 4.19 15.52 2.23
CA ASP A 265 4.68 15.85 3.57
C ASP A 265 3.56 15.93 4.62
N VAL A 266 2.45 16.62 4.30
CA VAL A 266 1.34 16.83 5.24
C VAL A 266 0.57 15.53 5.51
N ARG A 267 0.52 14.62 4.54
CA ARG A 267 -0.13 13.31 4.71
C ARG A 267 0.71 12.40 5.59
N ILE A 268 2.03 12.34 5.39
CA ILE A 268 2.92 11.47 6.15
C ILE A 268 3.15 12.01 7.56
N TRP A 269 3.46 13.29 7.69
CA TRP A 269 3.96 13.87 8.93
C TRP A 269 2.94 14.79 9.62
N PRO A 270 2.79 14.69 10.95
CA PRO A 270 3.59 13.92 11.89
C PRO A 270 3.01 12.53 12.22
N ARG A 271 1.94 12.09 11.55
CA ARG A 271 1.23 10.83 11.86
C ARG A 271 2.13 9.60 11.83
N ALA A 272 3.03 9.49 10.85
CA ALA A 272 4.00 8.40 10.78
C ALA A 272 4.96 8.36 11.99
N SER A 273 5.22 9.52 12.63
CA SER A 273 6.03 9.54 13.87
C SER A 273 5.34 8.88 15.06
N ALA A 274 4.01 8.83 15.06
CA ALA A 274 3.27 8.12 16.08
C ALA A 274 3.55 6.61 16.01
N MET A 275 3.48 6.01 14.82
CA MET A 275 3.85 4.59 14.62
C MET A 275 5.34 4.35 14.90
N ALA A 276 6.22 5.28 14.48
CA ALA A 276 7.65 5.14 14.71
C ALA A 276 7.95 4.93 16.21
N GLU A 277 7.28 5.67 17.09
CA GLU A 277 7.45 5.49 18.52
C GLU A 277 6.86 4.19 19.07
N THR A 278 5.68 3.78 18.59
CA THR A 278 5.04 2.53 19.05
C THR A 278 5.88 1.32 18.71
N LEU A 279 6.50 1.30 17.53
CA LEU A 279 7.38 0.21 17.11
C LEU A 279 8.78 0.30 17.73
N TRP A 280 9.25 1.49 18.10
CA TRP A 280 10.57 1.67 18.71
C TRP A 280 10.59 1.38 20.21
N SER A 281 9.61 1.90 20.96
CA SER A 281 9.59 1.84 22.43
C SER A 281 8.25 1.46 23.04
N GLY A 282 7.27 1.12 22.21
CA GLY A 282 5.92 0.80 22.67
C GLY A 282 5.08 2.04 23.03
N ASN A 283 3.77 1.82 23.19
CA ASN A 283 2.81 2.86 23.57
C ASN A 283 2.40 2.79 25.05
N ARG A 284 3.18 2.07 25.88
CA ARG A 284 2.93 1.87 27.31
C ARG A 284 4.05 2.42 28.18
N ASP A 285 3.70 2.82 29.40
CA ASP A 285 4.66 3.19 30.45
C ASP A 285 5.20 1.95 31.21
N GLU A 286 6.07 2.18 32.20
CA GLU A 286 6.66 1.13 33.04
C GLU A 286 5.61 0.31 33.83
N SER A 287 4.42 0.86 34.04
CA SER A 287 3.30 0.19 34.70
C SER A 287 2.42 -0.60 33.72
N GLY A 288 2.71 -0.55 32.41
CA GLY A 288 1.94 -1.18 31.35
C GLY A 288 0.70 -0.38 30.90
N LYS A 289 0.52 0.85 31.39
CA LYS A 289 -0.62 1.71 31.01
C LYS A 289 -0.32 2.44 29.70
N LYS A 290 -1.33 2.61 28.85
CA LYS A 290 -1.18 3.39 27.60
C LYS A 290 -0.85 4.85 27.92
N ARG A 291 0.21 5.36 27.28
CA ARG A 291 0.76 6.72 27.49
C ARG A 291 0.49 7.68 26.33
N TYR A 292 -0.63 7.50 25.63
CA TYR A 292 -0.99 8.38 24.50
C TYR A 292 -1.19 9.84 24.95
N ALA A 293 -1.67 10.07 26.17
CA ALA A 293 -1.87 11.43 26.69
C ALA A 293 -0.56 12.23 26.76
N GLU A 294 0.54 11.58 27.14
CA GLU A 294 1.87 12.19 27.22
C GLU A 294 2.56 12.30 25.85
N ALA A 295 2.12 11.50 24.87
CA ALA A 295 2.68 11.52 23.53
C ALA A 295 2.36 12.82 22.78
N MET A 296 1.27 13.51 23.12
CA MET A 296 0.87 14.75 22.44
C MET A 296 1.91 15.86 22.55
N ASP A 297 2.44 16.10 23.75
CA ASP A 297 3.42 17.16 23.98
C ASP A 297 4.74 16.87 23.24
N ARG A 298 5.17 15.60 23.24
CA ARG A 298 6.38 15.16 22.52
C ARG A 298 6.19 15.23 21.01
N LEU A 299 5.01 14.87 20.52
CA LEU A 299 4.68 14.95 19.10
C LEU A 299 4.61 16.41 18.61
N HIS A 300 4.13 17.34 19.44
CA HIS A 300 4.19 18.79 19.16
C HIS A 300 5.61 19.29 18.98
N GLU A 301 6.50 18.96 19.92
CA GLU A 301 7.91 19.33 19.82
C GLU A 301 8.56 18.71 18.58
N TRP A 302 8.29 17.43 18.31
CA TRP A 302 8.81 16.72 17.15
C TRP A 302 8.34 17.35 15.83
N ARG A 303 7.05 17.67 15.72
CA ARG A 303 6.47 18.39 14.58
C ARG A 303 7.11 19.76 14.39
N HIS A 304 7.38 20.50 15.47
CA HIS A 304 8.10 21.77 15.38
C HIS A 304 9.52 21.60 14.81
N ARG A 305 10.25 20.58 15.26
CA ARG A 305 11.59 20.25 14.73
C ARG A 305 11.54 19.88 13.24
N MET A 306 10.54 19.13 12.80
CA MET A 306 10.32 18.78 11.39
C MET A 306 10.12 20.03 10.52
N VAL A 307 9.22 20.93 10.95
CA VAL A 307 8.95 22.18 10.21
C VAL A 307 10.19 23.07 10.14
N ASN A 308 10.97 23.17 11.21
CA ASN A 308 12.24 23.91 11.21
C ASN A 308 13.30 23.30 10.27
N LYS A 309 13.14 22.03 9.88
CA LYS A 309 13.97 21.33 8.89
C LYS A 309 13.42 21.39 7.46
N GLY A 310 12.30 22.09 7.25
CA GLY A 310 11.68 22.25 5.93
C GLY A 310 10.63 21.21 5.57
N ILE A 311 10.33 20.24 6.45
CA ILE A 311 9.26 19.26 6.24
C ILE A 311 7.91 19.93 6.51
N LYS A 312 6.97 19.88 5.57
CA LYS A 312 5.64 20.50 5.70
C LYS A 312 4.69 19.64 6.55
N ALA A 313 5.06 19.35 7.80
CA ALA A 313 4.23 18.51 8.68
C ALA A 313 2.92 19.20 9.09
N GLU A 314 1.82 18.43 9.10
CA GLU A 314 0.47 18.88 9.46
C GLU A 314 0.42 19.45 10.91
N PRO A 315 -0.31 20.54 11.17
CA PRO A 315 -0.57 21.00 12.54
C PRO A 315 -1.49 20.03 13.30
N LEU A 316 -1.18 19.76 14.56
CA LEU A 316 -1.95 18.81 15.39
C LEU A 316 -3.04 19.47 16.24
N GLN A 317 -2.78 20.66 16.76
CA GLN A 317 -3.68 21.45 17.59
C GLN A 317 -3.42 22.95 17.36
N PRO A 318 -4.34 23.83 17.77
CA PRO A 318 -4.06 25.25 17.89
C PRO A 318 -2.79 25.52 18.70
N LEU A 319 -2.01 26.52 18.30
CA LEU A 319 -0.79 26.93 19.01
C LEU A 319 -1.04 27.31 20.48
N TRP A 320 -2.27 27.69 20.82
CA TRP A 320 -2.68 27.94 22.20
C TRP A 320 -2.52 26.70 23.08
N CYS A 321 -2.82 25.49 22.58
CA CYS A 321 -2.66 24.23 23.31
C CYS A 321 -1.20 23.96 23.68
N ILE A 322 -0.28 24.27 22.78
CA ILE A 322 1.16 24.14 23.02
C ILE A 322 1.63 25.11 24.12
N LYS A 323 1.07 26.32 24.15
CA LYS A 323 1.38 27.32 25.19
C LYS A 323 0.68 27.08 26.52
N ASN A 324 -0.33 26.21 26.56
CA ASN A 324 -1.12 25.91 27.74
C ASN A 324 -1.27 24.39 27.89
N PRO A 325 -0.20 23.66 28.27
CA PRO A 325 -0.20 22.20 28.33
C PRO A 325 -1.34 21.67 29.22
N GLY A 326 -1.99 20.60 28.76
CA GLY A 326 -3.11 19.96 29.45
C GLY A 326 -4.47 20.66 29.31
N MET A 327 -4.52 21.93 28.88
CA MET A 327 -5.78 22.68 28.73
C MET A 327 -6.61 22.29 27.51
N CYS A 328 -6.04 21.49 26.61
CA CYS A 328 -6.73 20.93 25.44
C CYS A 328 -7.02 19.42 25.58
N ASN A 329 -6.87 18.87 26.78
CA ASN A 329 -7.20 17.48 27.06
C ASN A 329 -8.71 17.35 27.32
N THR A 330 -9.32 16.29 26.79
CA THR A 330 -10.74 15.98 27.03
C THR A 330 -10.98 15.40 28.43
N VAL A 331 -9.92 14.88 29.07
CA VAL A 331 -9.93 14.36 30.43
C VAL A 331 -8.84 15.08 31.21
N HIS A 332 -9.22 15.77 32.27
CA HIS A 332 -8.27 16.29 33.24
C HIS A 332 -7.92 15.18 34.24
N PRO A 333 -6.63 14.95 34.57
CA PRO A 333 -6.30 14.09 35.68
C PRO A 333 -6.96 14.67 36.93
N SER A 334 -7.83 13.89 37.57
CA SER A 334 -8.33 14.19 38.90
C SER A 334 -7.11 14.43 39.80
N THR A 335 -7.11 15.55 40.52
CA THR A 335 -6.10 15.92 41.53
C THR A 335 -5.75 14.78 42.46
#